data_AF-D9XZF8-F1
#
_entry.id   AF-D9XZF8-F1
#
_cell.length_a   1.000
_cell.length_b   1.000
_cell.length_c   1.000
_cell.angle_alpha   90.00
_cell.angle_beta   90.00
_cell.angle_gamma   90.00
#
_symmetry.space_group_name_H-M   'P 1'
#
loop_
_entity.id
_entity.type
_entity.pdbx_description
1 polymer ?
#
loop_
_entity_poly.entity_id
_entity_poly.type
_entity_poly.pdbx_seq_one_letter_code
_entity_poly.pdbx_strand_id
1 'polypeptide(L)'
;MSGPRSQYSAGVQNQAQRMNPGKRGPPPMTESSVAGLCHITVRAPAKTIDLAVPADVPVADLLPTVLSYADGDLEENGLEHGGWVLQRLGGAPLDEEASLETLDLKDGEVIYLRPQADALPEVRLDDLVDGIAGVTGERLHGWNPQGSRRVLRCAVVVCVLTSLGILAWPSGSLALRVMITVSAGLLLLAGAASASRAVGDAAAGATLGFLAAPCLALAGWLLPGGEIAGPQAHHVLGARLMAAGAAAAGAAVLAVAAAAVYTPFFMATALIAILSAAAGALMSVFHLPVDSAGAGVAAAVVVFGSFIPVLSFKLAGMRMPALPNSARQLQEDIEPYSGSDVAVRTELAGDWMTALYTATGVVCAGSLVALAHAPGLAETLTAAALSLLLLLHGRGMVNVWQRLALVVPGMWGAVLLAVGSAASLAPADRPALVIGLLALAAALAVASWTVPGRRMAPHWGRAAELLQSLLAISLLPLTLWVLGVFGALRAMNG
;
A
#
# COMPACT_ATOMS: atom_id res chain seq x y z
N MET A 1 30.57 13.12 50.82
CA MET A 1 31.53 12.05 51.18
C MET A 1 32.01 11.43 49.88
N SER A 2 33.04 12.02 49.27
CA SER A 2 34.45 11.58 49.38
C SER A 2 34.74 10.34 48.53
N GLY A 3 35.36 10.55 47.35
CA GLY A 3 36.30 9.55 46.78
C GLY A 3 37.57 9.45 47.64
N PRO A 4 38.75 9.03 47.13
CA PRO A 4 39.13 8.65 45.76
C PRO A 4 40.19 7.49 45.72
N ARG A 5 40.96 7.42 44.61
CA ARG A 5 42.29 6.79 44.36
C ARG A 5 42.24 5.47 43.57
N SER A 6 43.20 5.08 42.73
CA SER A 6 44.33 5.65 41.92
C SER A 6 45.25 4.46 41.65
N GLN A 7 45.88 4.37 40.46
CA GLN A 7 47.23 3.80 40.16
C GLN A 7 47.18 3.20 38.74
N TYR A 8 47.79 3.79 37.70
CA TYR A 8 49.23 3.92 37.40
C TYR A 8 49.99 2.58 37.41
N SER A 9 50.35 2.08 36.23
CA SER A 9 51.46 1.17 36.01
C SER A 9 52.00 1.32 34.59
N ALA A 10 53.14 2.00 34.50
CA ALA A 10 54.02 2.03 33.35
C ALA A 10 54.78 0.70 33.22
N GLY A 11 55.11 0.31 31.99
CA GLY A 11 55.98 -0.84 31.70
C GLY A 11 56.69 -0.64 30.38
N VAL A 12 57.80 0.09 30.42
CA VAL A 12 58.81 0.21 29.35
C VAL A 12 59.96 -0.74 29.68
N GLN A 13 60.31 -1.65 28.77
CA GLN A 13 61.69 -2.14 28.57
C GLN A 13 61.72 -2.99 27.28
N ASN A 14 62.30 -2.47 26.20
CA ASN A 14 63.72 -2.55 25.80
C ASN A 14 64.06 -3.85 25.08
N GLN A 15 64.40 -3.76 23.79
CA GLN A 15 65.64 -4.36 23.30
C GLN A 15 66.05 -3.78 21.95
N ALA A 16 67.34 -3.47 21.88
CA ALA A 16 68.00 -2.68 20.87
C ALA A 16 68.66 -3.54 19.78
N GLN A 17 69.10 -2.83 18.74
CA GLN A 17 70.18 -3.13 17.79
C GLN A 17 69.88 -4.06 16.61
N ARG A 18 69.85 -3.44 15.42
CA ARG A 18 70.91 -3.64 14.40
C ARG A 18 70.93 -2.47 13.41
N MET A 19 72.01 -1.69 13.49
CA MET A 19 72.39 -0.64 12.56
C MET A 19 73.00 -1.31 11.32
N ASN A 20 72.51 -0.98 10.12
CA ASN A 20 73.13 -1.36 8.85
C ASN A 20 73.31 -0.08 8.00
N PRO A 21 74.54 0.37 7.69
CA PRO A 21 74.76 1.57 6.92
C PRO A 21 74.81 1.22 5.43
N GLY A 22 73.92 1.82 4.64
CA GLY A 22 74.04 1.78 3.18
C GLY A 22 72.76 1.40 2.47
N LYS A 23 71.95 2.41 2.14
CA LYS A 23 71.14 2.51 0.91
C LYS A 23 70.61 3.93 0.82
N ARG A 24 71.10 4.70 -0.16
CA ARG A 24 70.52 5.99 -0.55
C ARG A 24 69.08 5.73 -0.98
N GLY A 25 68.11 6.24 -0.23
CA GLY A 25 66.72 6.31 -0.68
C GLY A 25 66.55 7.40 -1.75
N PRO A 26 65.54 7.27 -2.64
CA PRO A 26 65.21 8.31 -3.60
C PRO A 26 64.71 9.58 -2.87
N PRO A 27 64.72 10.76 -3.51
CA PRO A 27 64.29 12.01 -2.88
C PRO A 27 62.82 11.90 -2.42
N PRO A 28 62.40 12.71 -1.42
CA PRO A 28 61.03 12.68 -0.92
C PRO A 28 60.07 12.92 -2.09
N MET A 29 59.25 11.92 -2.36
CA MET A 29 58.06 12.07 -3.18
C MET A 29 57.14 13.02 -2.43
N THR A 30 56.81 14.14 -3.05
CA THR A 30 55.67 14.97 -2.65
C THR A 30 54.45 14.06 -2.65
N GLU A 31 53.99 13.65 -1.47
CA GLU A 31 52.67 13.03 -1.33
C GLU A 31 51.66 14.11 -1.73
N SER A 32 51.19 14.04 -2.97
CA SER A 32 49.94 14.66 -3.37
C SER A 32 48.86 13.91 -2.60
N SER A 33 48.53 14.40 -1.40
CA SER A 33 47.32 14.00 -0.69
C SER A 33 46.17 14.26 -1.65
N VAL A 34 45.50 13.20 -2.08
CA VAL A 34 44.26 13.34 -2.84
C VAL A 34 43.26 14.01 -1.90
N ALA A 35 43.07 15.32 -2.08
CA ALA A 35 42.09 16.09 -1.34
C ALA A 35 40.73 15.39 -1.46
N GLY A 36 40.11 15.06 -0.33
CA GLY A 36 38.76 14.50 -0.33
C GLY A 36 37.80 15.52 -0.95
N LEU A 37 37.00 15.10 -1.93
CA LEU A 37 35.98 15.97 -2.53
C LEU A 37 34.72 15.93 -1.66
N CYS A 38 34.10 17.10 -1.46
CA CYS A 38 32.79 17.26 -0.84
C CYS A 38 31.85 17.89 -1.86
N HIS A 39 30.71 17.24 -2.11
CA HIS A 39 29.61 17.78 -2.90
C HIS A 39 28.73 18.66 -2.02
N ILE A 40 28.57 19.92 -2.39
CA ILE A 40 27.71 20.88 -1.71
C ILE A 40 26.72 21.47 -2.69
N THR A 41 25.51 21.78 -2.21
CA THR A 41 24.49 22.50 -2.97
C THR A 41 24.46 23.94 -2.47
N VAL A 42 24.88 24.90 -3.29
CA VAL A 42 24.84 26.32 -2.97
C VAL A 42 23.58 26.95 -3.55
N ARG A 43 22.72 27.51 -2.69
CA ARG A 43 21.58 28.33 -3.09
C ARG A 43 21.97 29.80 -3.08
N ALA A 44 22.19 30.35 -4.27
CA ALA A 44 22.32 31.78 -4.51
C ALA A 44 20.93 32.43 -4.69
N PRO A 45 20.81 33.78 -4.64
CA PRO A 45 19.52 34.46 -4.75
C PRO A 45 18.74 34.14 -6.03
N ALA A 46 19.43 34.02 -7.17
CA ALA A 46 18.82 33.78 -8.47
C ALA A 46 18.87 32.30 -8.92
N LYS A 47 19.77 31.48 -8.37
CA LYS A 47 19.99 30.09 -8.83
C LYS A 47 20.57 29.16 -7.77
N THR A 48 20.40 27.86 -7.98
CA THR A 48 20.96 26.80 -7.14
C THR A 48 22.01 26.03 -7.95
N ILE A 49 23.15 25.74 -7.33
CA ILE A 49 24.32 25.15 -8.00
C ILE A 49 24.86 24.01 -7.13
N ASP A 50 25.17 22.88 -7.75
CA ASP A 50 25.85 21.77 -7.08
C ASP A 50 27.34 21.80 -7.47
N LEU A 51 28.21 21.85 -6.47
CA LEU A 51 29.65 21.98 -6.64
C LEU A 51 30.37 20.84 -5.91
N ALA A 52 31.35 20.23 -6.57
CA ALA A 52 32.30 19.33 -5.94
C ALA A 52 33.57 20.11 -5.63
N VAL A 53 33.83 20.35 -4.35
CA VAL A 53 34.93 21.20 -3.88
C VAL A 53 35.88 20.39 -2.98
N PRO A 54 37.20 20.66 -2.99
CA PRO A 54 38.13 20.04 -2.06
C PRO A 54 37.76 20.37 -0.60
N ALA A 55 37.68 19.37 0.26
CA ALA A 55 37.22 19.50 1.64
C ALA A 55 38.24 20.18 2.57
N ASP A 56 39.51 20.20 2.17
CA ASP A 56 40.65 20.77 2.89
C ASP A 56 40.89 22.25 2.60
N VAL A 57 40.18 22.84 1.63
CA VAL A 57 40.33 24.24 1.23
C VAL A 57 39.46 25.15 2.13
N PRO A 58 40.00 26.30 2.62
CA PRO A 58 39.22 27.28 3.38
C PRO A 58 38.05 27.88 2.61
N VAL A 59 36.99 28.26 3.32
CA VAL A 59 35.80 28.86 2.73
C VAL A 59 36.12 30.16 1.97
N ALA A 60 37.06 30.98 2.46
CA ALA A 60 37.50 32.21 1.80
C ALA A 60 38.02 31.96 0.37
N ASP A 61 38.74 30.87 0.16
CA ASP A 61 39.34 30.52 -1.14
C ASP A 61 38.30 29.90 -2.10
N LEU A 62 37.24 29.30 -1.56
CA LEU A 62 36.12 28.75 -2.33
C LEU A 62 35.14 29.83 -2.79
N LEU A 63 34.98 30.90 -2.00
CA LEU A 63 33.96 31.93 -2.21
C LEU A 63 34.03 32.62 -3.59
N PRO A 64 35.20 33.03 -4.13
CA PRO A 64 35.29 33.59 -5.47
C PRO A 64 34.83 32.61 -6.55
N THR A 65 35.20 31.33 -6.41
CA THR A 65 34.79 30.29 -7.35
C THR A 65 33.27 30.11 -7.31
N VAL A 66 32.68 30.04 -6.12
CA VAL A 66 31.23 29.96 -5.93
C VAL A 66 30.52 31.17 -6.53
N LEU A 67 31.06 32.38 -6.35
CA LEU A 67 30.51 33.62 -6.93
C LEU A 67 30.55 33.61 -8.46
N SER A 68 31.67 33.21 -9.06
CA SER A 68 31.79 33.10 -10.52
C SER A 68 30.77 32.13 -11.13
N TYR A 69 30.43 31.06 -10.38
CA TYR A 69 29.39 30.12 -10.79
C TYR A 69 27.99 30.66 -10.49
N ALA A 70 27.80 31.48 -9.46
CA ALA A 70 26.53 32.04 -8.96
C ALA A 70 25.95 33.17 -9.82
N ASP A 71 26.78 34.05 -10.37
CA ASP A 71 26.48 34.97 -11.50
C ASP A 71 27.65 35.93 -11.71
N GLY A 72 27.92 36.35 -12.96
CA GLY A 72 29.03 37.25 -13.28
C GLY A 72 28.95 38.62 -12.61
N ASP A 73 27.73 39.11 -12.33
CA ASP A 73 27.51 40.42 -11.72
C ASP A 73 27.54 40.39 -10.17
N LEU A 74 27.55 39.20 -9.53
CA LEU A 74 27.53 39.11 -8.06
C LEU A 74 28.87 39.53 -7.43
N GLU A 75 29.97 39.34 -8.16
CA GLU A 75 31.31 39.78 -7.73
C GLU A 75 31.38 41.32 -7.62
N GLU A 76 30.79 42.05 -8.58
CA GLU A 76 30.77 43.52 -8.58
C GLU A 76 29.75 44.10 -7.58
N ASN A 77 28.60 43.44 -7.41
CA ASN A 77 27.54 43.86 -6.46
C ASN A 77 27.90 43.62 -4.98
N GLY A 78 28.99 42.92 -4.69
CA GLY A 78 29.46 42.66 -3.32
C GLY A 78 29.89 43.93 -2.57
N LEU A 79 30.35 44.96 -3.29
CA LEU A 79 30.81 46.23 -2.72
C LEU A 79 29.68 47.03 -2.05
N GLU A 80 28.45 46.89 -2.53
CA GLU A 80 27.29 47.61 -1.98
C GLU A 80 26.75 46.97 -0.68
N HIS A 81 27.09 45.70 -0.41
CA HIS A 81 26.45 44.90 0.66
C HIS A 81 27.44 44.29 1.67
N GLY A 82 28.70 44.77 1.69
CA GLY A 82 29.74 44.30 2.61
C GLY A 82 30.34 42.93 2.24
N GLY A 83 30.11 42.45 1.01
CA GLY A 83 30.57 41.14 0.55
C GLY A 83 29.52 40.03 0.70
N TRP A 84 29.96 38.80 0.46
CA TRP A 84 29.12 37.61 0.44
C TRP A 84 29.56 36.64 1.52
N VAL A 85 28.60 35.99 2.16
CA VAL A 85 28.86 34.96 3.16
C VAL A 85 28.12 33.67 2.80
N LEU A 86 28.75 32.55 3.12
CA LEU A 86 28.12 31.23 3.04
C LEU A 86 27.58 30.86 4.41
N GLN A 87 26.34 30.37 4.48
CA GLN A 87 25.66 30.12 5.74
C GLN A 87 24.75 28.88 5.65
N ARG A 88 24.72 28.06 6.70
CA ARG A 88 23.73 26.97 6.85
C ARG A 88 22.37 27.54 7.22
N LEU A 89 21.28 26.89 6.83
CA LEU A 89 19.94 27.36 7.18
C LEU A 89 19.76 27.44 8.70
N GLY A 90 19.65 28.65 9.24
CA GLY A 90 19.43 28.91 10.67
C GLY A 90 20.67 28.85 11.57
N GLY A 91 21.86 28.55 11.02
CA GLY A 91 23.14 28.63 11.73
C GLY A 91 23.80 30.01 11.60
N ALA A 92 24.96 30.26 12.21
CA ALA A 92 25.75 31.47 11.94
C ALA A 92 26.44 31.39 10.55
N PRO A 93 26.87 32.52 9.97
CA PRO A 93 27.76 32.52 8.80
C PRO A 93 28.97 31.61 9.02
N LEU A 94 29.37 30.87 7.99
CA LEU A 94 30.53 29.99 8.05
C LEU A 94 31.79 30.82 8.26
N ASP A 95 32.72 30.28 9.05
CA ASP A 95 34.02 30.88 9.26
C ASP A 95 34.84 30.80 7.96
N GLU A 96 35.32 31.95 7.49
CA GLU A 96 36.05 32.10 6.24
C GLU A 96 37.43 31.41 6.29
N GLU A 97 38.04 31.32 7.48
CA GLU A 97 39.36 30.69 7.68
C GLU A 97 39.28 29.16 7.85
N ALA A 98 38.08 28.61 8.06
CA ALA A 98 37.89 27.18 8.28
C ALA A 98 37.69 26.41 6.97
N SER A 99 38.19 25.17 6.92
CA SER A 99 37.93 24.24 5.82
C SER A 99 36.56 23.59 5.96
N LEU A 100 36.02 23.05 4.86
CA LEU A 100 34.73 22.34 4.87
C LEU A 100 34.75 21.13 5.81
N GLU A 101 35.88 20.44 5.90
CA GLU A 101 36.10 19.33 6.84
C GLU A 101 36.06 19.81 8.31
N THR A 102 36.70 20.94 8.62
CA THR A 102 36.70 21.52 9.97
C THR A 102 35.30 21.97 10.37
N LEU A 103 34.50 22.43 9.41
CA LEU A 103 33.12 22.84 9.59
C LEU A 103 32.13 21.66 9.63
N ASP A 104 32.58 20.39 9.52
CA ASP A 104 31.75 19.18 9.42
C ASP A 104 30.62 19.30 8.36
N LEU A 105 30.94 19.85 7.19
CA LEU A 105 30.01 19.91 6.06
C LEU A 105 29.96 18.56 5.37
N LYS A 106 28.75 18.00 5.26
CA LYS A 106 28.54 16.66 4.70
C LYS A 106 28.23 16.72 3.22
N ASP A 107 28.52 15.62 2.55
CA ASP A 107 28.21 15.41 1.15
C ASP A 107 26.68 15.56 0.91
N GLY A 108 26.31 16.45 -0.01
CA GLY A 108 24.93 16.81 -0.34
C GLY A 108 24.29 17.87 0.56
N GLU A 109 25.06 18.53 1.43
CA GLU A 109 24.52 19.58 2.31
C GLU A 109 24.23 20.89 1.55
N VAL A 110 23.11 21.53 1.91
CA VAL A 110 22.65 22.77 1.26
C VAL A 110 23.10 23.99 2.04
N ILE A 111 23.86 24.86 1.39
CA ILE A 111 24.42 26.10 1.94
C ILE A 111 23.82 27.29 1.19
N TYR A 112 23.58 28.40 1.87
CA TYR A 112 23.00 29.61 1.31
C TYR A 112 24.09 30.66 1.10
N LEU A 113 24.16 31.21 -0.11
CA LEU A 113 25.00 32.37 -0.44
C LEU A 113 24.17 33.63 -0.23
N ARG A 114 24.58 34.48 0.71
CA ARG A 114 23.82 35.67 1.14
C ARG A 114 24.73 36.89 1.22
N PRO A 115 24.22 38.11 0.94
CA PRO A 115 24.96 39.33 1.23
C PRO A 115 25.27 39.42 2.73
N GLN A 116 26.45 39.92 3.10
CA GLN A 116 26.86 40.00 4.51
C GLN A 116 25.90 40.87 5.34
N ALA A 117 25.39 41.96 4.75
CA ALA A 117 24.36 42.81 5.37
C ALA A 117 23.03 42.07 5.67
N ASP A 118 22.73 41.00 4.94
CA ASP A 118 21.50 40.20 5.03
C ASP A 118 21.75 38.80 5.64
N ALA A 119 22.91 38.63 6.29
CA ALA A 119 23.23 37.42 7.03
C ALA A 119 22.17 37.19 8.11
N LEU A 120 21.57 36.00 8.11
CA LEU A 120 20.54 35.70 9.09
C LEU A 120 21.22 35.51 10.45
N PRO A 121 20.71 36.12 11.54
CA PRO A 121 21.20 35.78 12.86
C PRO A 121 20.92 34.30 13.15
N GLU A 122 21.82 33.67 13.92
CA GLU A 122 21.61 32.31 14.41
C GLU A 122 20.23 32.20 15.08
N VAL A 123 19.50 31.13 14.77
CA VAL A 123 18.15 30.91 15.32
C VAL A 123 18.26 30.71 16.83
N ARG A 124 18.00 31.78 17.56
CA ARG A 124 17.95 31.78 19.02
C ARG A 124 16.50 31.62 19.45
N LEU A 125 16.15 30.46 19.96
CA LEU A 125 14.84 30.22 20.56
C LEU A 125 14.80 30.96 21.90
N ASP A 126 14.06 32.08 21.93
CA ASP A 126 13.94 32.96 23.11
C ASP A 126 13.17 32.28 24.26
N ASP A 127 12.35 31.29 23.93
CA ASP A 127 11.65 30.44 24.88
C ASP A 127 11.77 28.96 24.47
N LEU A 128 12.58 28.21 25.21
CA LEU A 128 12.72 26.77 25.02
C LEU A 128 11.40 26.03 25.29
N VAL A 129 10.52 26.56 26.15
CA VAL A 129 9.22 25.97 26.45
C VAL A 129 8.27 26.15 25.27
N ASP A 130 8.23 27.34 24.66
CA ASP A 130 7.40 27.60 23.48
C ASP A 130 7.96 26.90 22.24
N GLY A 131 9.28 26.84 22.10
CA GLY A 131 9.96 26.04 21.06
C GLY A 131 9.67 24.55 21.18
N ILE A 132 9.71 23.99 22.39
CA ILE A 132 9.32 22.59 22.63
C ILE A 132 7.81 22.41 22.39
N ALA A 133 6.96 23.34 22.81
CA ALA A 133 5.51 23.25 22.62
C ALA A 133 5.12 23.29 21.13
N GLY A 134 5.71 24.19 20.35
CA GLY A 134 5.52 24.28 18.90
C GLY A 134 6.01 23.04 18.16
N VAL A 135 7.24 22.58 18.46
CA VAL A 135 7.81 21.37 17.86
C VAL A 135 7.03 20.12 18.29
N THR A 136 6.51 20.07 19.51
CA THR A 136 5.66 18.96 19.99
C THR A 136 4.30 18.98 19.29
N GLY A 137 3.66 20.13 19.14
CA GLY A 137 2.39 20.26 18.43
C GLY A 137 2.48 19.86 16.96
N GLU A 138 3.57 20.25 16.27
CA GLU A 138 3.75 19.98 14.84
C GLU A 138 4.38 18.62 14.53
N ARG A 139 5.39 18.17 15.31
CA ARG A 139 6.15 16.93 15.00
C ARG A 139 5.72 15.72 15.84
N LEU A 140 5.14 15.90 17.02
CA LEU A 140 4.72 14.80 17.89
C LEU A 140 3.21 14.57 17.81
N HIS A 141 2.72 14.18 16.63
CA HIS A 141 1.35 13.68 16.41
C HIS A 141 0.25 14.45 17.18
N GLY A 142 0.31 15.78 17.19
CA GLY A 142 -0.63 16.61 17.93
C GLY A 142 -2.08 16.35 17.51
N TRP A 143 -2.99 16.30 18.49
CA TRP A 143 -4.42 16.12 18.23
C TRP A 143 -4.96 17.32 17.45
N ASN A 144 -5.28 17.10 16.17
CA ASN A 144 -5.76 18.15 15.27
C ASN A 144 -7.24 17.91 14.87
N PRO A 145 -7.94 18.93 14.33
CA PRO A 145 -9.33 18.78 13.90
C PRO A 145 -9.55 17.67 12.86
N GLN A 146 -8.53 17.34 12.05
CA GLN A 146 -8.62 16.22 11.11
C GLN A 146 -8.61 14.87 11.84
N GLY A 147 -7.81 14.74 12.90
CA GLY A 147 -7.78 13.61 13.82
C GLY A 147 -9.14 13.41 14.50
N SER A 148 -9.73 14.47 15.06
CA SER A 148 -11.09 14.44 15.61
C SER A 148 -12.11 13.94 14.60
N ARG A 149 -12.09 14.47 13.36
CA ARG A 149 -13.01 14.03 12.28
C ARG A 149 -12.82 12.56 11.93
N ARG A 150 -11.58 12.07 11.85
CA ARG A 150 -11.30 10.64 11.61
C ARG A 150 -11.86 9.77 12.73
N VAL A 151 -11.63 10.14 13.99
CA VAL A 151 -12.14 9.39 15.15
C VAL A 151 -13.67 9.37 15.19
N LEU A 152 -14.33 10.50 14.93
CA LEU A 152 -15.79 10.55 14.86
C LEU A 152 -16.36 9.70 13.71
N ARG A 153 -15.72 9.70 12.54
CA ARG A 153 -16.12 8.81 11.43
C ARG A 153 -15.93 7.33 11.78
N CYS A 154 -14.82 6.98 12.44
CA CYS A 154 -14.62 5.62 12.96
C CYS A 154 -15.70 5.24 13.98
N ALA A 155 -16.08 6.15 14.88
CA ALA A 155 -17.16 5.92 15.84
C ALA A 155 -18.51 5.70 15.14
N VAL A 156 -18.82 6.46 14.08
CA VAL A 156 -20.02 6.22 13.24
C VAL A 156 -19.99 4.82 12.63
N VAL A 157 -18.87 4.40 12.04
CA VAL A 157 -18.70 3.05 11.48
C VAL A 157 -18.94 1.99 12.55
N VAL A 158 -18.31 2.12 13.72
CA VAL A 158 -18.48 1.16 14.83
C VAL A 158 -19.93 1.10 15.31
N CYS A 159 -20.59 2.24 15.52
CA CYS A 159 -21.98 2.28 15.97
C CYS A 159 -22.93 1.62 14.96
N VAL A 160 -22.77 1.89 13.67
CA VAL A 160 -23.61 1.29 12.62
C VAL A 160 -23.37 -0.21 12.53
N LEU A 161 -22.11 -0.66 12.46
CA LEU A 161 -21.78 -2.09 12.37
C LEU A 161 -22.25 -2.86 13.62
N THR A 162 -22.11 -2.26 14.81
CA THR A 162 -22.61 -2.85 16.07
C THR A 162 -24.13 -2.98 16.04
N SER A 163 -24.84 -1.94 15.57
CA SER A 163 -26.29 -1.97 15.40
C SER A 163 -26.74 -3.05 14.43
N LEU A 164 -26.03 -3.22 13.31
CA LEU A 164 -26.29 -4.31 12.36
C LEU A 164 -26.03 -5.69 12.97
N GLY A 165 -24.97 -5.85 13.77
CA GLY A 165 -24.71 -7.10 14.50
C GLY A 165 -25.82 -7.46 15.47
N ILE A 166 -26.34 -6.48 16.23
CA ILE A 166 -27.49 -6.66 17.12
C ILE A 166 -28.74 -7.05 16.31
N LEU A 167 -28.99 -6.34 15.21
CA LEU A 167 -30.13 -6.60 14.32
C LEU A 167 -30.00 -7.90 13.54
N ALA A 168 -28.81 -8.48 13.39
CA ALA A 168 -28.61 -9.77 12.73
C ALA A 168 -29.03 -10.95 13.63
N TRP A 169 -29.01 -10.77 14.95
CA TRP A 169 -29.39 -11.82 15.89
C TRP A 169 -30.87 -12.20 15.72
N PRO A 170 -31.23 -13.49 15.62
CA PRO A 170 -32.62 -13.92 15.57
C PRO A 170 -33.33 -13.63 16.90
N SER A 171 -33.92 -12.43 17.00
CA SER A 171 -34.72 -11.99 18.13
C SER A 171 -35.80 -11.00 17.68
N GLY A 172 -36.95 -11.00 18.36
CA GLY A 172 -38.04 -10.05 18.09
C GLY A 172 -38.71 -10.17 16.70
N SER A 173 -39.45 -9.13 16.31
CA SER A 173 -40.21 -9.09 15.06
C SER A 173 -39.31 -8.91 13.84
N LEU A 174 -39.41 -9.82 12.87
CA LEU A 174 -38.70 -9.75 11.58
C LEU A 174 -39.04 -8.45 10.82
N ALA A 175 -40.32 -8.09 10.77
CA ALA A 175 -40.79 -6.90 10.06
C ALA A 175 -40.15 -5.63 10.63
N LEU A 176 -40.04 -5.54 11.96
CA LEU A 176 -39.41 -4.40 12.63
C LEU A 176 -37.91 -4.32 12.30
N ARG A 177 -37.19 -5.45 12.31
CA ARG A 177 -35.76 -5.50 11.94
C ARG A 177 -35.55 -5.07 10.49
N VAL A 178 -36.36 -5.56 9.56
CA VAL A 178 -36.32 -5.15 8.15
C VAL A 178 -36.58 -3.65 8.03
N MET A 179 -37.64 -3.12 8.67
CA MET A 179 -37.96 -1.69 8.63
C MET A 179 -36.83 -0.81 9.20
N ILE A 180 -36.20 -1.20 10.31
CA ILE A 180 -35.06 -0.47 10.88
C ILE A 180 -33.86 -0.49 9.92
N THR A 181 -33.51 -1.66 9.36
CA THR A 181 -32.36 -1.75 8.45
C THR A 181 -32.56 -0.98 7.14
N VAL A 182 -33.77 -1.01 6.57
CA VAL A 182 -34.12 -0.23 5.37
C VAL A 182 -34.09 1.26 5.68
N SER A 183 -34.77 1.69 6.75
CA SER A 183 -34.78 3.11 7.14
C SER A 183 -33.37 3.63 7.46
N ALA A 184 -32.55 2.86 8.17
CA ALA A 184 -31.15 3.21 8.43
C ALA A 184 -30.34 3.35 7.13
N GLY A 185 -30.49 2.42 6.17
CA GLY A 185 -29.84 2.50 4.87
C GLY A 185 -30.23 3.76 4.09
N LEU A 186 -31.53 4.09 4.05
CA LEU A 186 -32.04 5.30 3.39
C LEU A 186 -31.56 6.59 4.06
N LEU A 187 -31.55 6.64 5.40
CA LEU A 187 -31.06 7.79 6.16
C LEU A 187 -29.55 7.98 5.96
N LEU A 188 -28.77 6.90 5.88
CA LEU A 188 -27.34 6.96 5.58
C LEU A 188 -27.08 7.47 4.16
N LEU A 189 -27.88 7.07 3.16
CA LEU A 189 -27.79 7.62 1.80
C LEU A 189 -28.15 9.10 1.75
N ALA A 190 -29.21 9.52 2.45
CA ALA A 190 -29.58 10.92 2.58
C ALA A 190 -28.46 11.72 3.26
N GLY A 191 -27.92 11.19 4.36
CA GLY A 191 -26.77 11.76 5.06
C GLY A 191 -25.52 11.85 4.19
N ALA A 192 -25.27 10.86 3.33
CA ALA A 192 -24.17 10.87 2.37
C ALA A 192 -24.33 12.00 1.34
N ALA A 193 -25.54 12.18 0.80
CA ALA A 193 -25.85 13.27 -0.11
C ALA A 193 -25.70 14.64 0.58
N SER A 194 -26.22 14.79 1.80
CA SER A 194 -26.09 16.03 2.57
C SER A 194 -24.63 16.34 2.93
N ALA A 195 -23.87 15.35 3.42
CA ALA A 195 -22.46 15.54 3.79
C ALA A 195 -21.59 15.91 2.58
N SER A 196 -21.78 15.23 1.45
CA SER A 196 -20.99 15.50 0.24
C SER A 196 -21.40 16.82 -0.43
N ARG A 197 -22.70 17.07 -0.60
CA ARG A 197 -23.20 18.19 -1.41
C ARG A 197 -23.50 19.46 -0.63
N ALA A 198 -24.03 19.35 0.58
CA ALA A 198 -24.42 20.52 1.39
C ALA A 198 -23.28 20.99 2.31
N VAL A 199 -22.51 20.05 2.87
CA VAL A 199 -21.39 20.36 3.77
C VAL A 199 -20.05 20.44 3.04
N GLY A 200 -19.93 19.77 1.88
CA GLY A 200 -18.67 19.70 1.13
C GLY A 200 -17.64 18.74 1.73
N ASP A 201 -18.05 17.84 2.64
CA ASP A 201 -17.18 16.83 3.23
C ASP A 201 -17.33 15.49 2.49
N ALA A 202 -16.59 15.35 1.39
CA ALA A 202 -16.61 14.17 0.54
C ALA A 202 -16.27 12.88 1.30
N ALA A 203 -15.38 12.94 2.29
CA ALA A 203 -14.99 11.77 3.07
C ALA A 203 -16.09 11.33 4.04
N ALA A 204 -16.80 12.28 4.67
CA ALA A 204 -18.00 11.95 5.44
C ALA A 204 -19.09 11.36 4.54
N GLY A 205 -19.32 11.97 3.36
CA GLY A 205 -20.25 11.45 2.35
C GLY A 205 -19.93 10.01 1.94
N ALA A 206 -18.64 9.72 1.67
CA ALA A 206 -18.18 8.39 1.32
C ALA A 206 -18.43 7.36 2.45
N THR A 207 -18.12 7.72 3.70
CA THR A 207 -18.32 6.83 4.85
C THR A 207 -19.79 6.48 5.07
N LEU A 208 -20.68 7.46 5.00
CA LEU A 208 -22.12 7.24 5.16
C LEU A 208 -22.69 6.43 3.98
N GLY A 209 -22.28 6.76 2.76
CA GLY A 209 -22.70 6.04 1.56
C GLY A 209 -22.25 4.57 1.59
N PHE A 210 -21.03 4.30 2.07
CA PHE A 210 -20.52 2.94 2.20
C PHE A 210 -21.34 2.11 3.19
N LEU A 211 -21.67 2.70 4.34
CA LEU A 211 -22.43 2.04 5.40
C LEU A 211 -23.89 1.76 5.02
N ALA A 212 -24.43 2.42 3.99
CA ALA A 212 -25.76 2.10 3.47
C ALA A 212 -25.83 0.69 2.85
N ALA A 213 -24.75 0.22 2.21
CA ALA A 213 -24.70 -1.10 1.59
C ALA A 213 -24.91 -2.27 2.57
N PRO A 214 -24.16 -2.39 3.69
CA PRO A 214 -24.40 -3.46 4.66
C PRO A 214 -25.77 -3.35 5.35
N CYS A 215 -26.32 -2.13 5.56
CA CYS A 215 -27.68 -1.96 6.08
C CYS A 215 -28.73 -2.57 5.14
N LEU A 216 -28.67 -2.23 3.85
CA LEU A 216 -29.62 -2.75 2.86
C LEU A 216 -29.35 -4.22 2.52
N ALA A 217 -28.10 -4.69 2.56
CA ALA A 217 -27.80 -6.12 2.49
C ALA A 217 -28.45 -6.89 3.64
N LEU A 218 -28.39 -6.39 4.88
CA LEU A 218 -29.04 -7.05 6.00
C LEU A 218 -30.57 -7.09 5.83
N ALA A 219 -31.18 -6.01 5.31
CA ALA A 219 -32.59 -6.02 4.95
C ALA A 219 -32.90 -7.12 3.91
N GLY A 220 -32.11 -7.17 2.83
CA GLY A 220 -32.23 -8.19 1.79
C GLY A 220 -32.02 -9.61 2.32
N TRP A 221 -31.09 -9.81 3.24
CA TRP A 221 -30.84 -11.10 3.90
C TRP A 221 -32.02 -11.56 4.75
N LEU A 222 -32.72 -10.64 5.40
CA LEU A 222 -33.83 -10.95 6.29
C LEU A 222 -35.13 -11.26 5.53
N LEU A 223 -35.34 -10.66 4.37
CA LEU A 223 -36.60 -10.73 3.60
C LEU A 223 -37.04 -12.15 3.18
N PRO A 224 -36.17 -13.01 2.61
CA PRO A 224 -36.58 -14.37 2.21
C PRO A 224 -37.00 -15.27 3.39
N GLY A 225 -36.61 -14.92 4.62
CA GLY A 225 -36.85 -15.76 5.79
C GLY A 225 -36.15 -17.12 5.70
N GLY A 226 -36.80 -18.15 6.23
CA GLY A 226 -36.32 -19.53 6.17
C GLY A 226 -35.24 -19.88 7.21
N GLU A 227 -35.21 -21.17 7.56
CA GLU A 227 -34.17 -21.75 8.41
C GLU A 227 -32.92 -22.06 7.58
N ILE A 228 -31.74 -21.72 8.10
CA ILE A 228 -30.45 -21.97 7.46
C ILE A 228 -29.91 -23.37 7.83
N ALA A 229 -30.76 -24.20 8.43
CA ALA A 229 -30.47 -25.57 8.81
C ALA A 229 -31.48 -26.52 8.12
N GLY A 230 -31.03 -27.71 7.78
CA GLY A 230 -31.85 -28.75 7.16
C GLY A 230 -31.62 -28.98 5.66
N PRO A 231 -32.44 -29.82 5.01
CA PRO A 231 -32.20 -30.32 3.65
C PRO A 231 -32.15 -29.22 2.57
N GLN A 232 -32.84 -28.10 2.81
CA GLN A 232 -32.95 -26.96 1.87
C GLN A 232 -32.08 -25.77 2.30
N ALA A 233 -31.13 -25.96 3.22
CA ALA A 233 -30.32 -24.89 3.78
C ALA A 233 -29.56 -24.09 2.71
N HIS A 234 -29.04 -24.74 1.68
CA HIS A 234 -28.33 -24.09 0.58
C HIS A 234 -29.26 -23.24 -0.31
N HIS A 235 -30.52 -23.64 -0.50
CA HIS A 235 -31.52 -22.84 -1.21
C HIS A 235 -31.88 -21.57 -0.45
N VAL A 236 -32.15 -21.70 0.85
CA VAL A 236 -32.45 -20.57 1.73
C VAL A 236 -31.26 -19.62 1.80
N LEU A 237 -30.05 -20.15 1.98
CA LEU A 237 -28.81 -19.38 1.96
C LEU A 237 -28.62 -18.66 0.62
N GLY A 238 -28.88 -19.35 -0.49
CA GLY A 238 -28.79 -18.79 -1.84
C GLY A 238 -29.76 -17.63 -2.05
N ALA A 239 -31.03 -17.81 -1.68
CA ALA A 239 -32.05 -16.76 -1.75
C ALA A 239 -31.69 -15.54 -0.89
N ARG A 240 -31.18 -15.76 0.32
CA ARG A 240 -30.71 -14.69 1.22
C ARG A 240 -29.50 -13.95 0.67
N LEU A 241 -28.50 -14.65 0.15
CA LEU A 241 -27.33 -14.05 -0.49
C LEU A 241 -27.71 -13.26 -1.75
N MET A 242 -28.62 -13.80 -2.57
CA MET A 242 -29.13 -13.15 -3.77
C MET A 242 -29.83 -11.83 -3.42
N ALA A 243 -30.77 -11.87 -2.47
CA ALA A 243 -31.50 -10.68 -2.03
C ALA A 243 -30.61 -9.65 -1.33
N ALA A 244 -29.70 -10.09 -0.45
CA ALA A 244 -28.72 -9.23 0.21
C ALA A 244 -27.78 -8.55 -0.80
N GLY A 245 -27.22 -9.31 -1.74
CA GLY A 245 -26.34 -8.80 -2.77
C GLY A 245 -27.04 -7.82 -3.71
N ALA A 246 -28.27 -8.11 -4.13
CA ALA A 246 -29.07 -7.19 -4.95
C ALA A 246 -29.35 -5.86 -4.22
N ALA A 247 -29.74 -5.93 -2.94
CA ALA A 247 -30.00 -4.75 -2.13
C ALA A 247 -28.74 -3.91 -1.87
N ALA A 248 -27.60 -4.55 -1.57
CA ALA A 248 -26.32 -3.85 -1.40
C ALA A 248 -25.78 -3.27 -2.71
N ALA A 249 -25.98 -3.94 -3.84
CA ALA A 249 -25.61 -3.40 -5.15
C ALA A 249 -26.41 -2.13 -5.46
N GLY A 250 -27.73 -2.16 -5.22
CA GLY A 250 -28.60 -0.99 -5.34
C GLY A 250 -28.14 0.15 -4.43
N ALA A 251 -27.82 -0.14 -3.17
CA ALA A 251 -27.29 0.82 -2.21
C ALA A 251 -25.99 1.47 -2.70
N ALA A 252 -25.05 0.68 -3.20
CA ALA A 252 -23.75 1.15 -3.68
C ALA A 252 -23.91 2.05 -4.92
N VAL A 253 -24.80 1.70 -5.86
CA VAL A 253 -25.11 2.54 -7.02
C VAL A 253 -25.78 3.84 -6.60
N LEU A 254 -26.73 3.80 -5.66
CA LEU A 254 -27.34 5.00 -5.10
C LEU A 254 -26.32 5.87 -4.35
N ALA A 255 -25.32 5.26 -3.70
CA ALA A 255 -24.25 5.98 -3.03
C ALA A 255 -23.34 6.73 -4.01
N VAL A 256 -23.09 6.19 -5.22
CA VAL A 256 -22.42 6.94 -6.31
C VAL A 256 -23.21 8.22 -6.61
N ALA A 257 -24.53 8.10 -6.79
CA ALA A 257 -25.37 9.24 -7.11
C ALA A 257 -25.44 10.26 -5.95
N ALA A 258 -25.52 9.78 -4.71
CA ALA A 258 -25.60 10.61 -3.50
C ALA A 258 -24.29 11.37 -3.25
N ALA A 259 -23.17 10.65 -3.18
CA ALA A 259 -21.87 11.22 -2.82
C ALA A 259 -21.20 11.96 -3.98
N ALA A 260 -21.38 11.52 -5.24
CA ALA A 260 -20.73 12.06 -6.44
C ALA A 260 -19.18 12.13 -6.39
N VAL A 261 -18.55 11.42 -5.45
CA VAL A 261 -17.10 11.31 -5.26
C VAL A 261 -16.75 9.85 -4.96
N TYR A 262 -15.51 9.44 -5.21
CA TYR A 262 -15.00 8.08 -4.98
C TYR A 262 -15.74 7.00 -5.78
N THR A 263 -16.09 7.28 -7.04
CA THR A 263 -16.78 6.35 -7.95
C THR A 263 -16.14 4.95 -8.01
N PRO A 264 -14.80 4.79 -8.13
CA PRO A 264 -14.19 3.46 -8.17
C PRO A 264 -14.53 2.61 -6.94
N PHE A 265 -14.51 3.23 -5.75
CA PHE A 265 -14.75 2.57 -4.47
C PHE A 265 -16.20 2.03 -4.36
N PHE A 266 -17.18 2.86 -4.72
CA PHE A 266 -18.58 2.43 -4.72
C PHE A 266 -18.87 1.37 -5.78
N MET A 267 -18.25 1.49 -6.96
CA MET A 267 -18.42 0.50 -8.03
C MET A 267 -17.78 -0.84 -7.68
N ALA A 268 -16.65 -0.86 -6.96
CA ALA A 268 -16.11 -2.09 -6.40
C ALA A 268 -17.04 -2.70 -5.35
N THR A 269 -17.66 -1.88 -4.48
CA THR A 269 -18.67 -2.34 -3.51
C THR A 269 -19.88 -2.96 -4.23
N ALA A 270 -20.36 -2.30 -5.29
CA ALA A 270 -21.44 -2.82 -6.13
C ALA A 270 -21.04 -4.15 -6.81
N LEU A 271 -19.81 -4.26 -7.33
CA LEU A 271 -19.31 -5.48 -7.95
C LEU A 271 -19.25 -6.65 -6.96
N ILE A 272 -18.74 -6.43 -5.75
CA ILE A 272 -18.75 -7.45 -4.68
C ILE A 272 -20.18 -7.91 -4.39
N ALA A 273 -21.12 -6.97 -4.27
CA ALA A 273 -22.52 -7.28 -3.99
C ALA A 273 -23.20 -8.04 -5.14
N ILE A 274 -22.92 -7.67 -6.40
CA ILE A 274 -23.41 -8.36 -7.59
C ILE A 274 -22.85 -9.79 -7.66
N LEU A 275 -21.56 -9.98 -7.42
CA LEU A 275 -20.94 -11.31 -7.44
C LEU A 275 -21.44 -12.19 -6.28
N SER A 276 -21.72 -11.59 -5.12
CA SER A 276 -22.39 -12.27 -4.01
C SER A 276 -23.82 -12.66 -4.37
N ALA A 277 -24.55 -11.80 -5.08
CA ALA A 277 -25.88 -12.11 -5.56
C ALA A 277 -25.86 -13.23 -6.62
N ALA A 278 -24.86 -13.23 -7.50
CA ALA A 278 -24.64 -14.27 -8.50
C ALA A 278 -24.33 -15.62 -7.84
N ALA A 279 -23.51 -15.65 -6.78
CA ALA A 279 -23.29 -16.85 -5.97
C ALA A 279 -24.62 -17.35 -5.37
N GLY A 280 -25.43 -16.44 -4.80
CA GLY A 280 -26.74 -16.77 -4.28
C GLY A 280 -27.70 -17.32 -5.34
N ALA A 281 -27.68 -16.75 -6.55
CA ALA A 281 -28.47 -17.22 -7.69
C ALA A 281 -28.02 -18.59 -8.19
N LEU A 282 -26.71 -18.86 -8.20
CA LEU A 282 -26.17 -20.19 -8.52
C LEU A 282 -26.71 -21.26 -7.57
N MET A 283 -26.75 -20.95 -6.27
CA MET A 283 -27.28 -21.85 -5.25
C MET A 283 -28.80 -22.02 -5.34
N SER A 284 -29.55 -20.92 -5.55
CA SER A 284 -31.01 -20.96 -5.53
C SER A 284 -31.61 -21.53 -6.83
N VAL A 285 -31.06 -21.18 -7.99
CA VAL A 285 -31.58 -21.59 -9.31
C VAL A 285 -31.02 -22.93 -9.74
N PHE A 286 -29.71 -23.13 -9.61
CA PHE A 286 -29.03 -24.35 -10.09
C PHE A 286 -28.85 -25.42 -9.02
N HIS A 287 -29.39 -25.21 -7.81
CA HIS A 287 -29.33 -26.18 -6.70
C HIS A 287 -27.88 -26.56 -6.34
N LEU A 288 -26.95 -25.64 -6.56
CA LEU A 288 -25.53 -25.86 -6.29
C LEU A 288 -25.24 -25.70 -4.80
N PRO A 289 -24.36 -26.56 -4.24
CA PRO A 289 -23.87 -26.36 -2.89
C PRO A 289 -22.93 -25.14 -2.82
N VAL A 290 -22.68 -24.68 -1.59
CA VAL A 290 -22.00 -23.39 -1.31
C VAL A 290 -20.57 -23.36 -1.86
N ASP A 291 -19.86 -24.47 -1.73
CA ASP A 291 -18.52 -24.72 -2.25
C ASP A 291 -18.47 -24.63 -3.79
N SER A 292 -19.41 -25.27 -4.49
CA SER A 292 -19.52 -25.22 -5.96
C SER A 292 -19.81 -23.81 -6.46
N ALA A 293 -20.75 -23.11 -5.83
CA ALA A 293 -21.06 -21.72 -6.18
C ALA A 293 -19.86 -20.79 -5.92
N GLY A 294 -19.20 -20.95 -4.76
CA GLY A 294 -18.00 -20.20 -4.39
C GLY A 294 -16.84 -20.43 -5.35
N ALA A 295 -16.59 -21.69 -5.72
CA ALA A 295 -15.58 -22.09 -6.70
C ALA A 295 -15.84 -21.46 -8.07
N GLY A 296 -17.08 -21.58 -8.57
CA GLY A 296 -17.49 -21.01 -9.86
C GLY A 296 -17.30 -19.49 -9.93
N VAL A 297 -17.73 -18.77 -8.88
CA VAL A 297 -17.56 -17.31 -8.81
C VAL A 297 -16.08 -16.92 -8.70
N ALA A 298 -15.29 -17.63 -7.89
CA ALA A 298 -13.85 -17.37 -7.79
C ALA A 298 -13.13 -17.58 -9.13
N ALA A 299 -13.43 -18.68 -9.83
CA ALA A 299 -12.85 -18.94 -11.15
C ALA A 299 -13.24 -17.86 -12.16
N ALA A 300 -14.51 -17.44 -12.20
CA ALA A 300 -14.96 -16.36 -13.07
C ALA A 300 -14.18 -15.07 -12.79
N VAL A 301 -14.09 -14.66 -11.53
CA VAL A 301 -13.38 -13.44 -11.12
C VAL A 301 -11.89 -13.50 -11.46
N VAL A 302 -11.23 -14.64 -11.24
CA VAL A 302 -9.81 -14.83 -11.60
C VAL A 302 -9.60 -14.72 -13.10
N VAL A 303 -10.46 -15.33 -13.92
CA VAL A 303 -10.40 -15.23 -15.39
C VAL A 303 -10.60 -13.77 -15.83
N PHE A 304 -11.61 -13.08 -15.27
CA PHE A 304 -11.86 -11.67 -15.55
C PHE A 304 -10.76 -10.74 -15.00
N GLY A 305 -10.00 -11.19 -13.98
CA GLY A 305 -8.89 -10.46 -13.38
C GLY A 305 -7.82 -10.04 -14.38
N SER A 306 -7.63 -10.83 -15.45
CA SER A 306 -6.69 -10.52 -16.55
C SER A 306 -7.08 -9.25 -17.33
N PHE A 307 -8.36 -8.86 -17.28
CA PHE A 307 -8.88 -7.67 -17.97
C PHE A 307 -8.92 -6.42 -17.08
N ILE A 308 -8.59 -6.53 -15.78
CA ILE A 308 -8.61 -5.40 -14.83
C ILE A 308 -7.79 -4.21 -15.36
N PRO A 309 -6.53 -4.38 -15.82
CA PRO A 309 -5.75 -3.24 -16.30
C PRO A 309 -6.39 -2.49 -17.47
N VAL A 310 -6.92 -3.25 -18.45
CA VAL A 310 -7.59 -2.68 -19.63
C VAL A 310 -8.88 -1.98 -19.23
N LEU A 311 -9.65 -2.58 -18.31
CA LEU A 311 -10.91 -2.00 -17.84
C LEU A 311 -10.65 -0.72 -17.06
N SER A 312 -9.67 -0.71 -16.15
CA SER A 312 -9.29 0.49 -15.39
C SER A 312 -8.83 1.63 -16.29
N PHE A 313 -8.03 1.31 -17.33
CA PHE A 313 -7.60 2.29 -18.32
C PHE A 313 -8.79 2.92 -19.06
N LYS A 314 -9.73 2.08 -19.52
CA LYS A 314 -10.96 2.54 -20.19
C LYS A 314 -11.87 3.36 -19.25
N LEU A 315 -12.04 2.92 -18.00
CA LEU A 315 -12.87 3.59 -17.00
C LEU A 315 -12.27 4.92 -16.54
N ALA A 316 -10.96 5.09 -16.64
CA ALA A 316 -10.27 6.37 -16.44
C ALA A 316 -10.36 7.32 -17.65
N GLY A 317 -11.03 6.91 -18.73
CA GLY A 317 -11.17 7.71 -19.95
C GLY A 317 -9.86 7.84 -20.75
N MET A 318 -8.87 6.98 -20.48
CA MET A 318 -7.65 6.93 -21.27
C MET A 318 -7.93 6.24 -22.60
N ARG A 319 -7.41 6.80 -23.70
CA ARG A 319 -7.47 6.21 -25.03
C ARG A 319 -6.08 5.73 -25.40
N MET A 320 -5.99 4.50 -25.91
CA MET A 320 -4.73 4.01 -26.47
C MET A 320 -4.60 4.63 -27.86
N PRO A 321 -3.51 5.37 -28.16
CA PRO A 321 -3.30 5.90 -29.50
C PRO A 321 -3.33 4.75 -30.51
N ALA A 322 -4.02 4.95 -31.64
CA ALA A 322 -3.96 3.98 -32.72
C ALA A 322 -2.53 3.96 -33.28
N LEU A 323 -1.97 2.76 -33.47
CA LEU A 323 -0.66 2.64 -34.10
C LEU A 323 -0.75 3.17 -35.54
N PRO A 324 0.07 4.17 -35.93
CA PRO A 324 0.03 4.73 -37.27
C PRO A 324 0.34 3.64 -38.30
N ASN A 325 -0.56 3.45 -39.28
CA ASN A 325 -0.36 2.49 -40.36
C ASN A 325 0.06 3.16 -41.69
N SER A 326 0.23 4.49 -41.69
CA SER A 326 0.71 5.27 -42.82
C SER A 326 1.53 6.47 -42.36
N ALA A 327 2.42 6.97 -43.22
CA ALA A 327 3.23 8.15 -42.92
C ALA A 327 2.39 9.43 -42.66
N ARG A 328 1.16 9.48 -43.19
CA ARG A 328 0.23 10.60 -42.95
C ARG A 328 -0.35 10.58 -41.53
N GLN A 329 -0.59 9.39 -40.98
CA GLN A 329 -1.08 9.23 -39.59
C GLN A 329 -0.01 9.52 -38.53
N LEU A 330 1.28 9.54 -38.90
CA LEU A 330 2.34 10.04 -38.00
C LEU A 330 2.21 11.55 -37.74
N GLN A 331 1.42 12.26 -38.54
CA GLN A 331 1.14 13.68 -38.40
C GLN A 331 -0.25 13.96 -37.79
N GLU A 332 -1.00 12.92 -37.41
CA GLU A 332 -2.27 13.05 -36.68
C GLU A 332 -2.03 12.91 -35.17
N ASP A 333 -2.78 13.64 -34.33
CA ASP A 333 -2.65 13.62 -32.85
C ASP A 333 -1.21 13.90 -32.31
N ILE A 334 -0.47 14.80 -32.96
CA ILE A 334 0.89 15.22 -32.53
C ILE A 334 0.89 16.30 -31.44
N GLU A 335 -0.29 16.84 -31.09
CA GLU A 335 -0.39 17.79 -30.00
C GLU A 335 0.10 17.14 -28.69
N PRO A 336 1.07 17.75 -27.99
CA PRO A 336 1.51 17.24 -26.70
C PRO A 336 0.32 17.19 -25.73
N TYR A 337 0.05 16.01 -25.17
CA TYR A 337 -0.90 15.91 -24.07
C TYR A 337 -0.44 16.82 -22.92
N SER A 338 -1.37 17.55 -22.32
CA SER A 338 -1.05 18.31 -21.11
C SER A 338 -0.58 17.32 -20.03
N GLY A 339 0.62 17.53 -19.48
CA GLY A 339 1.18 16.60 -18.49
C GLY A 339 0.28 16.43 -17.26
N SER A 340 -0.47 17.47 -16.91
CA SER A 340 -1.44 17.47 -15.81
C SER A 340 -2.65 16.56 -16.07
N ASP A 341 -3.23 16.54 -17.27
CA ASP A 341 -4.39 15.69 -17.56
C ASP A 341 -4.01 14.21 -17.60
N VAL A 342 -2.81 13.90 -18.11
CA VAL A 342 -2.27 12.53 -18.12
C VAL A 342 -2.03 12.05 -16.68
N ALA A 343 -1.47 12.91 -15.81
CA ALA A 343 -1.25 12.58 -14.41
C ALA A 343 -2.58 12.25 -13.70
N VAL A 344 -3.59 13.12 -13.79
CA VAL A 344 -4.90 12.93 -13.15
C VAL A 344 -5.58 11.65 -13.64
N ARG A 345 -5.56 11.38 -14.96
CA ARG A 345 -6.16 10.15 -15.50
C ARG A 345 -5.39 8.89 -15.11
N THR A 346 -4.07 8.99 -14.96
CA THR A 346 -3.23 7.88 -14.50
C THR A 346 -3.52 7.54 -13.04
N GLU A 347 -3.69 8.56 -12.18
CA GLU A 347 -4.12 8.37 -10.80
C GLU A 347 -5.51 7.71 -10.74
N LEU A 348 -6.47 8.21 -11.52
CA LEU A 348 -7.81 7.62 -11.60
C LEU A 348 -7.79 6.16 -12.10
N ALA A 349 -6.93 5.83 -13.06
CA ALA A 349 -6.73 4.45 -13.50
C ALA A 349 -6.17 3.58 -12.37
N GLY A 350 -5.24 4.12 -11.59
CA GLY A 350 -4.71 3.49 -10.37
C GLY A 350 -5.80 3.21 -9.32
N ASP A 351 -6.71 4.17 -9.11
CA ASP A 351 -7.85 4.01 -8.21
C ASP A 351 -8.81 2.90 -8.68
N TRP A 352 -9.12 2.87 -9.98
CA TRP A 352 -9.92 1.80 -10.57
C TRP A 352 -9.26 0.43 -10.44
N MET A 353 -7.95 0.32 -10.70
CA MET A 353 -7.23 -0.95 -10.51
C MET A 353 -7.30 -1.40 -9.05
N THR A 354 -7.06 -0.48 -8.12
CA THR A 354 -7.11 -0.76 -6.67
C THR A 354 -8.50 -1.24 -6.25
N ALA A 355 -9.54 -0.56 -6.73
CA ALA A 355 -10.91 -0.92 -6.42
C ALA A 355 -11.29 -2.30 -6.99
N LEU A 356 -10.94 -2.60 -8.24
CA LEU A 356 -11.25 -3.89 -8.88
C LEU A 356 -10.45 -5.07 -8.29
N TYR A 357 -9.17 -4.86 -7.94
CA TYR A 357 -8.40 -5.89 -7.24
C TYR A 357 -8.91 -6.10 -5.81
N THR A 358 -9.37 -5.05 -5.13
CA THR A 358 -10.00 -5.18 -3.82
C THR A 358 -11.30 -5.98 -3.91
N ALA A 359 -12.14 -5.71 -4.92
CA ALA A 359 -13.34 -6.51 -5.17
C ALA A 359 -13.00 -7.98 -5.45
N THR A 360 -12.00 -8.22 -6.28
CA THR A 360 -11.49 -9.58 -6.58
C THR A 360 -11.05 -10.30 -5.30
N GLY A 361 -10.26 -9.62 -4.47
CA GLY A 361 -9.76 -10.14 -3.22
C GLY A 361 -10.87 -10.50 -2.22
N VAL A 362 -11.82 -9.59 -2.01
CA VAL A 362 -12.95 -9.80 -1.10
C VAL A 362 -13.82 -10.98 -1.56
N VAL A 363 -14.13 -11.06 -2.85
CA VAL A 363 -14.93 -12.16 -3.39
C VAL A 363 -14.19 -13.49 -3.27
N CYS A 364 -12.90 -13.53 -3.60
CA CYS A 364 -12.10 -14.74 -3.43
C CYS A 364 -11.99 -15.15 -1.95
N ALA A 365 -11.87 -14.20 -1.02
CA ALA A 365 -11.87 -14.49 0.41
C ALA A 365 -13.18 -15.13 0.87
N GLY A 366 -14.33 -14.65 0.38
CA GLY A 366 -15.64 -15.26 0.61
C GLY A 366 -15.76 -16.67 0.02
N SER A 367 -15.30 -16.86 -1.21
CA SER A 367 -15.24 -18.19 -1.87
C SER A 367 -14.34 -19.17 -1.12
N LEU A 368 -13.22 -18.71 -0.55
CA LEU A 368 -12.34 -19.54 0.27
C LEU A 368 -13.03 -20.02 1.56
N VAL A 369 -13.86 -19.18 2.19
CA VAL A 369 -14.69 -19.59 3.33
C VAL A 369 -15.68 -20.68 2.93
N ALA A 370 -16.31 -20.55 1.75
CA ALA A 370 -17.22 -21.56 1.23
C ALA A 370 -16.51 -22.90 0.99
N LEU A 371 -15.34 -22.89 0.34
CA LEU A 371 -14.51 -24.08 0.09
C LEU A 371 -13.99 -24.72 1.39
N ALA A 372 -13.74 -23.94 2.43
CA ALA A 372 -13.25 -24.43 3.71
C ALA A 372 -14.35 -24.99 4.64
N HIS A 373 -15.64 -24.82 4.28
CA HIS A 373 -16.75 -25.21 5.15
C HIS A 373 -16.88 -26.73 5.33
N ALA A 374 -16.79 -27.48 4.23
CA ALA A 374 -16.84 -28.95 4.21
C ALA A 374 -15.77 -29.48 3.25
N PRO A 375 -14.48 -29.41 3.63
CA PRO A 375 -13.38 -29.62 2.70
C PRO A 375 -13.24 -31.10 2.31
N GLY A 376 -13.53 -31.43 1.06
CA GLY A 376 -13.05 -32.65 0.40
C GLY A 376 -11.73 -32.39 -0.35
N LEU A 377 -11.28 -33.40 -1.10
CA LEU A 377 -10.01 -33.31 -1.83
C LEU A 377 -10.07 -32.24 -2.95
N ALA A 378 -11.20 -32.16 -3.68
CA ALA A 378 -11.36 -31.19 -4.74
C ALA A 378 -11.38 -29.74 -4.20
N GLU A 379 -12.08 -29.52 -3.09
CA GLU A 379 -12.26 -28.22 -2.44
C GLU A 379 -10.93 -27.74 -1.84
N THR A 380 -10.19 -28.65 -1.18
CA THR A 380 -8.87 -28.34 -0.61
C THR A 380 -7.85 -27.98 -1.69
N LEU A 381 -7.78 -28.73 -2.79
CA LEU A 381 -6.89 -28.40 -3.90
C LEU A 381 -7.29 -27.10 -4.59
N THR A 382 -8.59 -26.85 -4.77
CA THR A 382 -9.09 -25.58 -5.34
C THR A 382 -8.75 -24.40 -4.45
N ALA A 383 -8.97 -24.50 -3.14
CA ALA A 383 -8.64 -23.46 -2.17
C ALA A 383 -7.12 -23.23 -2.08
N ALA A 384 -6.31 -24.28 -2.12
CA ALA A 384 -4.86 -24.18 -2.14
C ALA A 384 -4.37 -23.49 -3.42
N ALA A 385 -4.91 -23.89 -4.57
CA ALA A 385 -4.54 -23.30 -5.85
C ALA A 385 -4.92 -21.82 -5.93
N LEU A 386 -6.13 -21.47 -5.49
CA LEU A 386 -6.62 -20.08 -5.44
C LEU A 386 -5.78 -19.23 -4.48
N SER A 387 -5.50 -19.73 -3.27
CA SER A 387 -4.70 -19.01 -2.28
C SER A 387 -3.30 -18.72 -2.80
N LEU A 388 -2.64 -19.73 -3.37
CA LEU A 388 -1.30 -19.59 -3.92
C LEU A 388 -1.27 -18.68 -5.15
N LEU A 389 -2.29 -18.76 -6.01
CA LEU A 389 -2.42 -17.86 -7.15
C LEU A 389 -2.51 -16.40 -6.72
N LEU A 390 -3.34 -16.09 -5.70
CA LEU A 390 -3.50 -14.73 -5.18
C LEU A 390 -2.20 -14.20 -4.57
N LEU A 391 -1.49 -15.03 -3.79
CA LEU A 391 -0.18 -14.68 -3.23
C LEU A 391 0.86 -14.39 -4.31
N LEU A 392 0.92 -15.21 -5.36
CA LEU A 392 1.86 -15.04 -6.48
C LEU A 392 1.49 -13.82 -7.33
N HIS A 393 0.21 -13.58 -7.57
CA HIS A 393 -0.25 -12.45 -8.38
C HIS A 393 0.09 -11.10 -7.75
N GLY A 394 0.07 -11.01 -6.41
CA GLY A 394 0.52 -9.83 -5.68
C GLY A 394 1.98 -9.44 -5.92
N ARG A 395 2.82 -10.33 -6.45
CA ARG A 395 4.24 -10.07 -6.74
C ARG A 395 4.46 -9.10 -7.90
N GLY A 396 3.51 -9.03 -8.84
CA GLY A 396 3.57 -8.13 -10.00
C GLY A 396 3.08 -6.71 -9.73
N MET A 397 2.53 -6.45 -8.54
CA MET A 397 1.90 -5.18 -8.19
C MET A 397 2.92 -4.18 -7.64
N VAL A 398 2.97 -2.99 -8.23
CA VAL A 398 3.80 -1.88 -7.74
C VAL A 398 3.13 -1.18 -6.55
N ASN A 399 1.80 -1.02 -6.59
CA ASN A 399 1.05 -0.36 -5.53
C ASN A 399 0.81 -1.31 -4.34
N VAL A 400 1.12 -0.83 -3.13
CA VAL A 400 0.97 -1.59 -1.88
C VAL A 400 -0.48 -2.01 -1.64
N TRP A 401 -1.45 -1.15 -1.91
CA TRP A 401 -2.87 -1.46 -1.68
C TRP A 401 -3.39 -2.52 -2.66
N GLN A 402 -2.97 -2.45 -3.93
CA GLN A 402 -3.29 -3.47 -4.93
C GLN A 402 -2.65 -4.82 -4.57
N ARG A 403 -1.43 -4.79 -4.04
CA ARG A 403 -0.76 -5.98 -3.52
C ARG A 403 -1.49 -6.58 -2.33
N LEU A 404 -1.84 -5.76 -1.33
CA LEU A 404 -2.55 -6.20 -0.14
C LEU A 404 -3.94 -6.76 -0.47
N ALA A 405 -4.63 -6.17 -1.44
CA ALA A 405 -5.93 -6.63 -1.92
C ALA A 405 -5.92 -8.10 -2.40
N LEU A 406 -4.77 -8.63 -2.82
CA LEU A 406 -4.62 -10.02 -3.26
C LEU A 406 -3.92 -10.89 -2.22
N VAL A 407 -2.85 -10.36 -1.59
CA VAL A 407 -2.05 -11.11 -0.63
C VAL A 407 -2.84 -11.43 0.64
N VAL A 408 -3.64 -10.50 1.16
CA VAL A 408 -4.42 -10.73 2.39
C VAL A 408 -5.45 -11.86 2.19
N PRO A 409 -6.28 -11.87 1.14
CA PRO A 409 -7.13 -13.02 0.82
C PRO A 409 -6.38 -14.34 0.60
N GLY A 410 -5.21 -14.30 -0.04
CA GLY A 410 -4.37 -15.49 -0.21
C GLY A 410 -3.85 -16.05 1.11
N MET A 411 -3.42 -15.17 2.04
CA MET A 411 -3.05 -15.56 3.40
C MET A 411 -4.24 -16.08 4.19
N TRP A 412 -5.41 -15.45 4.04
CA TRP A 412 -6.66 -15.90 4.65
C TRP A 412 -7.02 -17.33 4.23
N GLY A 413 -6.91 -17.64 2.94
CA GLY A 413 -7.12 -19.00 2.44
C GLY A 413 -6.13 -20.02 2.99
N ALA A 414 -4.85 -19.64 3.12
CA ALA A 414 -3.84 -20.50 3.76
C ALA A 414 -4.16 -20.78 5.25
N VAL A 415 -4.65 -19.77 5.98
CA VAL A 415 -5.12 -19.94 7.36
C VAL A 415 -6.33 -20.88 7.42
N LEU A 416 -7.31 -20.69 6.56
CA LEU A 416 -8.49 -21.56 6.48
C LEU A 416 -8.11 -23.02 6.19
N LEU A 417 -7.17 -23.27 5.28
CA LEU A 417 -6.66 -24.60 4.98
C LEU A 417 -5.93 -25.23 6.18
N ALA A 418 -5.10 -24.47 6.88
CA ALA A 418 -4.40 -24.96 8.07
C ALA A 418 -5.39 -25.31 9.20
N VAL A 419 -6.37 -24.45 9.45
CA VAL A 419 -7.42 -24.68 10.46
C VAL A 419 -8.30 -25.86 10.06
N GLY A 420 -8.72 -25.95 8.80
CA GLY A 420 -9.52 -27.06 8.27
C GLY A 420 -8.78 -28.40 8.36
N SER A 421 -7.49 -28.41 8.05
CA SER A 421 -6.63 -29.60 8.19
C SER A 421 -6.48 -30.00 9.67
N ALA A 422 -6.30 -29.03 10.58
CA ALA A 422 -6.22 -29.31 12.01
C ALA A 422 -7.52 -29.90 12.58
N ALA A 423 -8.68 -29.49 12.03
CA ALA A 423 -9.99 -29.98 12.42
C ALA A 423 -10.24 -31.43 11.96
N SER A 424 -9.70 -31.86 10.81
CA SER A 424 -9.86 -33.22 10.29
C SER A 424 -8.85 -34.22 10.85
N LEU A 425 -7.73 -33.77 11.40
CA LEU A 425 -6.71 -34.62 12.01
C LEU A 425 -7.12 -35.14 13.39
N ALA A 426 -6.67 -36.37 13.71
CA ALA A 426 -6.75 -36.92 15.05
C ALA A 426 -5.93 -36.07 16.03
N PRO A 427 -6.32 -35.99 17.33
CA PRO A 427 -5.60 -35.17 18.30
C PRO A 427 -4.10 -35.46 18.39
N ALA A 428 -3.70 -36.71 18.16
CA ALA A 428 -2.30 -37.15 18.18
C ALA A 428 -1.46 -36.61 17.01
N ASP A 429 -2.08 -36.26 15.87
CA ASP A 429 -1.38 -35.81 14.66
C ASP A 429 -1.28 -34.27 14.57
N ARG A 430 -2.11 -33.55 15.35
CA ARG A 430 -2.09 -32.08 15.41
C ARG A 430 -0.72 -31.48 15.77
N PRO A 431 0.07 -32.06 16.70
CA PRO A 431 1.42 -31.56 16.99
C PRO A 431 2.33 -31.54 15.76
N ALA A 432 2.23 -32.54 14.86
CA ALA A 432 3.04 -32.58 13.64
C ALA A 432 2.70 -31.42 12.69
N LEU A 433 1.41 -31.11 12.53
CA LEU A 433 0.96 -29.93 11.76
C LEU A 433 1.48 -28.63 12.38
N VAL A 434 1.39 -28.49 13.71
CA VAL A 434 1.90 -27.30 14.43
C VAL A 434 3.41 -27.15 14.24
N ILE A 435 4.18 -28.23 14.35
CA ILE A 435 5.62 -28.22 14.08
C ILE A 435 5.91 -27.76 12.65
N GLY A 436 5.16 -28.28 11.66
CA GLY A 436 5.27 -27.85 10.27
C GLY A 436 4.97 -26.36 10.06
N LEU A 437 3.93 -25.83 10.70
CA LEU A 437 3.58 -24.40 10.65
C LEU A 437 4.64 -23.52 11.34
N LEU A 438 5.20 -23.96 12.47
CA LEU A 438 6.30 -23.25 13.14
C LEU A 438 7.58 -23.26 12.30
N ALA A 439 7.89 -24.36 11.62
CA ALA A 439 8.99 -24.44 10.67
C ALA A 439 8.78 -23.48 9.49
N LEU A 440 7.56 -23.40 8.94
CA LEU A 440 7.20 -22.44 7.91
C LEU A 440 7.33 -20.99 8.41
N ALA A 441 6.87 -20.70 9.62
CA ALA A 441 7.00 -19.38 10.23
C ALA A 441 8.48 -18.97 10.39
N ALA A 442 9.34 -19.90 10.83
CA ALA A 442 10.77 -19.66 10.90
C ALA A 442 11.38 -19.40 9.51
N ALA A 443 11.01 -20.18 8.49
CA ALA A 443 11.46 -19.97 7.12
C ALA A 443 11.02 -18.60 6.56
N LEU A 444 9.77 -18.18 6.82
CA LEU A 444 9.26 -16.87 6.42
C LEU A 444 9.95 -15.73 7.16
N ALA A 445 10.27 -15.89 8.45
CA ALA A 445 11.05 -14.91 9.21
C ALA A 445 12.45 -14.74 8.61
N VAL A 446 13.14 -15.85 8.29
CA VAL A 446 14.44 -15.81 7.60
C VAL A 446 14.31 -15.17 6.22
N ALA A 447 13.27 -15.50 5.46
CA ALA A 447 13.00 -14.89 4.16
C ALA A 447 12.77 -13.38 4.27
N SER A 448 12.09 -12.91 5.33
CA SER A 448 11.86 -11.48 5.56
C SER A 448 13.14 -10.67 5.75
N TRP A 449 14.21 -11.29 6.28
CA TRP A 449 15.51 -10.64 6.45
C TRP A 449 16.41 -10.76 5.20
N THR A 450 16.21 -11.79 4.39
CA THR A 450 17.16 -12.17 3.33
C THR A 450 16.68 -11.84 1.92
N VAL A 451 15.37 -11.77 1.67
CA VAL A 451 14.80 -11.62 0.33
C VAL A 451 14.56 -10.15 -0.08
N PRO A 452 13.97 -9.27 0.75
CA PRO A 452 13.66 -7.90 0.34
C PRO A 452 14.88 -7.13 -0.18
N GLY A 453 14.71 -6.42 -1.29
CA GLY A 453 15.77 -5.62 -1.92
C GLY A 453 16.83 -6.41 -2.69
N ARG A 454 16.83 -7.75 -2.63
CA ARG A 454 17.80 -8.58 -3.36
C ARG A 454 17.30 -8.93 -4.76
N ARG A 455 18.20 -8.86 -5.74
CA ARG A 455 17.96 -9.39 -7.09
C ARG A 455 18.06 -10.91 -7.03
N MET A 456 16.93 -11.60 -7.03
CA MET A 456 16.89 -13.06 -7.11
C MET A 456 17.37 -13.54 -8.48
N ALA A 457 17.95 -14.73 -8.53
CA ALA A 457 18.39 -15.33 -9.77
C ALA A 457 17.21 -15.50 -10.75
N PRO A 458 17.40 -15.28 -12.06
CA PRO A 458 16.31 -15.24 -13.04
C PRO A 458 15.40 -16.48 -13.06
N HIS A 459 15.95 -17.66 -12.75
CA HIS A 459 15.21 -18.91 -12.73
C HIS A 459 14.11 -18.96 -11.66
N TRP A 460 14.28 -18.27 -10.51
CA TRP A 460 13.24 -18.19 -9.48
C TRP A 460 12.07 -17.30 -9.91
N GLY A 461 12.36 -16.18 -10.59
CA GLY A 461 11.33 -15.35 -11.22
C GLY A 461 10.53 -16.14 -12.24
N ARG A 462 11.23 -16.91 -13.09
CA ARG A 462 10.60 -17.76 -14.11
C ARG A 462 9.78 -18.90 -13.52
N ALA A 463 10.28 -19.55 -12.46
CA ALA A 463 9.55 -20.61 -11.77
C ALA A 463 8.24 -20.07 -11.16
N ALA A 464 8.27 -18.88 -10.55
CA ALA A 464 7.08 -18.23 -10.01
C ALA A 464 6.06 -17.88 -11.11
N GLU A 465 6.51 -17.39 -12.27
CA GLU A 465 5.64 -17.14 -13.43
C GLU A 465 4.98 -18.43 -13.94
N LEU A 466 5.76 -19.49 -14.14
CA LEU A 466 5.24 -20.78 -14.59
C LEU A 466 4.25 -21.37 -13.59
N LEU A 467 4.55 -21.28 -12.30
CA LEU A 467 3.66 -21.73 -11.23
C LEU A 467 2.36 -20.91 -11.22
N GLN A 468 2.45 -19.59 -11.36
CA GLN A 468 1.27 -18.73 -11.43
C GLN A 468 0.38 -19.11 -12.63
N SER A 469 0.96 -19.32 -13.81
CA SER A 469 0.22 -19.77 -15.00
C SER A 469 -0.39 -21.16 -14.82
N LEU A 470 0.37 -22.11 -14.25
CA LEU A 470 -0.12 -23.45 -13.95
C LEU A 470 -1.33 -23.41 -13.00
N LEU A 471 -1.25 -22.62 -11.93
CA LEU A 471 -2.33 -22.47 -10.96
C LEU A 471 -3.57 -21.84 -11.60
N ALA A 472 -3.39 -20.78 -12.37
CA ALA A 472 -4.47 -20.13 -13.10
C ALA A 472 -5.18 -21.08 -14.07
N ILE A 473 -4.41 -21.88 -14.82
CA ILE A 473 -4.96 -22.90 -15.74
C ILE A 473 -5.64 -24.02 -14.97
N SER A 474 -5.05 -24.48 -13.86
CA SER A 474 -5.57 -25.58 -13.04
C SER A 474 -6.88 -25.25 -12.32
N LEU A 475 -7.18 -23.96 -12.09
CA LEU A 475 -8.44 -23.58 -11.44
C LEU A 475 -9.66 -24.05 -12.22
N LEU A 476 -9.63 -24.04 -13.55
CA LEU A 476 -10.77 -24.44 -14.37
C LEU A 476 -11.13 -25.94 -14.21
N PRO A 477 -10.21 -26.90 -14.38
CA PRO A 477 -10.52 -28.31 -14.09
C PRO A 477 -10.82 -28.56 -12.61
N LEU A 478 -10.16 -27.85 -11.69
CA LEU A 478 -10.43 -27.99 -10.26
C LEU A 478 -11.86 -27.53 -9.91
N THR A 479 -12.33 -26.41 -10.47
CA THR A 479 -13.72 -25.99 -10.26
C THR A 479 -14.71 -26.96 -10.88
N LEU A 480 -14.47 -27.46 -12.09
CA LEU A 480 -15.31 -28.52 -12.68
C LEU A 480 -15.36 -29.78 -11.82
N TRP A 481 -14.29 -30.08 -11.09
CA TRP A 481 -14.27 -31.19 -10.13
C TRP A 481 -15.15 -30.91 -8.91
N VAL A 482 -15.03 -29.73 -8.31
CA VAL A 482 -15.90 -29.31 -7.19
C VAL A 482 -17.37 -29.30 -7.61
N LEU A 483 -17.68 -28.88 -8.85
CA LEU A 483 -19.03 -28.93 -9.42
C LEU A 483 -19.54 -30.36 -9.68
N GLY A 484 -18.72 -31.40 -9.49
CA GLY A 484 -19.10 -32.80 -9.70
C GLY A 484 -19.21 -33.21 -11.17
N VAL A 485 -18.75 -32.39 -12.12
CA VAL A 485 -18.90 -32.64 -13.56
C VAL A 485 -18.25 -33.96 -13.99
N PHE A 486 -17.06 -34.27 -13.48
CA PHE A 486 -16.38 -35.54 -13.78
C PHE A 486 -17.13 -36.76 -13.25
N GLY A 487 -17.79 -36.62 -12.09
CA GLY A 487 -18.65 -37.67 -11.53
C GLY A 487 -19.88 -37.90 -12.40
N ALA A 488 -20.54 -36.82 -12.83
CA ALA A 488 -21.70 -36.90 -13.73
C ALA A 488 -21.32 -37.52 -15.09
N LEU A 489 -20.18 -37.13 -15.68
CA LEU A 489 -19.68 -37.73 -16.92
C LEU A 489 -19.39 -39.22 -16.78
N ARG A 490 -18.82 -39.65 -15.64
CA ARG A 490 -18.58 -41.07 -15.37
C ARG A 490 -19.89 -41.85 -15.23
N ALA A 491 -20.85 -41.32 -14.48
CA ALA A 491 -22.15 -41.96 -14.28
C ALA A 491 -22.96 -42.13 -15.58
N MET A 492 -22.77 -41.25 -16.57
CA MET A 492 -23.38 -41.40 -17.90
C MET A 492 -22.72 -42.49 -18.75
N ASN A 493 -21.44 -42.79 -18.50
CA ASN A 493 -20.65 -43.74 -19.29
C ASN A 493 -20.53 -45.15 -18.65
N GLY A 494 -21.06 -45.36 -17.45
CA GLY A 494 -21.01 -46.63 -16.71
C GLY A 494 -20.18 -46.55 -15.44
#